data_AF-A0A098EHV6-F1
#
_entry.id   AF-A0A098EHV6-F1
#
_cell.length_a   1.000
_cell.length_b   1.000
_cell.length_c   1.000
_cell.angle_alpha   90.00
_cell.angle_beta   90.00
_cell.angle_gamma   90.00
#
_symmetry.space_group_name_H-M   'P 1'
#
loop_
_entity.id
_entity.type
_entity.pdbx_description
1 polymer ?
#
loop_
_entity_poly.entity_id
_entity_poly.type
_entity_poly.pdbx_seq_one_letter_code
_entity_poly.pdbx_strand_id
1 'polypeptide(L)'
;MKKFLLSVLGGLLIGGVLSFFLWDYSAPTFEVINDNGENYSITEMDFDFVFNASLLILAFSVLLYVIWILVDKKKDEKFLAEYERDKKSGH
;
A
#
# COMPACT_ATOMS: atom_id res chain seq x y z
N MET A 1 9.98 7.36 -11.39
CA MET A 1 9.92 5.89 -11.40
C MET A 1 10.35 5.24 -10.08
N LYS A 2 11.58 5.46 -9.56
CA LYS A 2 12.02 4.82 -8.29
C LYS A 2 11.10 5.09 -7.09
N LYS A 3 10.69 6.36 -6.88
CA LYS A 3 9.81 6.75 -5.77
C LYS A 3 8.41 6.14 -5.87
N PHE A 4 7.87 6.06 -7.08
CA PHE A 4 6.60 5.39 -7.36
C PHE A 4 6.68 3.91 -7.00
N LEU A 5 7.71 3.20 -7.48
CA LEU A 5 7.92 1.78 -7.14
C LEU A 5 8.12 1.56 -5.64
N LEU A 6 8.90 2.40 -4.96
CA LEU A 6 9.09 2.33 -3.51
C LEU A 6 7.78 2.59 -2.74
N SER A 7 6.92 3.45 -3.26
CA SER A 7 5.61 3.73 -2.65
C SER A 7 4.67 2.55 -2.82
N VAL A 8 4.66 1.90 -4.00
CA VAL A 8 3.86 0.69 -4.24
C VAL A 8 4.36 -0.48 -3.39
N LEU A 9 5.68 -0.72 -3.34
CA LEU A 9 6.26 -1.78 -2.50
C LEU A 9 6.03 -1.51 -1.01
N GLY A 10 6.20 -0.26 -0.58
CA GLY A 10 5.93 0.15 0.80
C GLY A 10 4.44 0.00 1.14
N GLY A 11 3.54 0.38 0.24
CA GLY A 11 2.11 0.20 0.42
C GLY A 11 1.71 -1.26 0.45
N LEU A 12 2.33 -2.12 -0.36
CA LEU A 12 2.09 -3.56 -0.36
C LEU A 12 2.54 -4.20 0.96
N LEU A 13 3.73 -3.85 1.46
CA LEU A 13 4.22 -4.36 2.75
C LEU A 13 3.38 -3.85 3.92
N ILE A 14 3.17 -2.54 4.02
CA ILE A 14 2.47 -1.92 5.14
C ILE A 14 0.98 -2.26 5.10
N GLY A 15 0.33 -2.02 3.97
CA GLY A 15 -1.09 -2.30 3.78
C GLY A 15 -1.40 -3.79 3.86
N GLY A 16 -0.55 -4.65 3.29
CA GLY A 16 -0.73 -6.10 3.35
C GLY A 16 -0.50 -6.67 4.75
N VAL A 17 0.43 -6.14 5.55
CA VAL A 17 0.60 -6.59 6.94
C VAL A 17 -0.55 -6.07 7.80
N LEU A 18 -0.91 -4.79 7.68
CA LEU A 18 -1.99 -4.19 8.47
C LEU A 18 -3.35 -4.83 8.18
N SER A 19 -3.58 -5.33 6.95
CA SER A 19 -4.85 -5.97 6.61
C SER A 19 -5.14 -7.19 7.49
N PHE A 20 -4.12 -7.98 7.86
CA PHE A 20 -4.28 -9.12 8.77
C PHE A 20 -4.62 -8.73 10.22
N PHE A 21 -4.30 -7.50 10.63
CA PHE A 21 -4.64 -7.00 11.96
C PHE A 21 -5.98 -6.27 12.01
N LEU A 22 -6.38 -5.68 10.89
CA LEU A 22 -7.61 -4.88 10.80
C LEU A 22 -8.81 -5.69 10.34
N TRP A 23 -8.59 -6.74 9.55
CA TRP A 23 -9.65 -7.61 9.05
C TRP A 23 -9.39 -9.05 9.45
N ASP A 24 -10.43 -9.68 9.98
CA ASP A 24 -10.42 -11.09 10.35
C ASP A 24 -10.42 -11.95 9.08
N TYR A 25 -9.23 -12.38 8.66
CA TYR A 25 -9.11 -13.32 7.55
C TYR A 25 -9.83 -14.63 7.88
N SER A 26 -10.75 -15.02 7.02
CA SER A 26 -11.54 -16.25 7.13
C SER A 26 -11.34 -17.12 5.90
N ALA A 27 -11.25 -18.44 6.04
CA ALA A 27 -11.22 -19.34 4.89
C ALA A 27 -12.57 -20.07 4.79
N PRO A 28 -13.62 -19.43 4.23
CA PRO A 28 -14.95 -20.01 4.19
C PRO A 28 -14.89 -21.33 3.43
N THR A 29 -15.44 -22.36 4.07
CA THR A 29 -15.48 -23.71 3.51
C THR A 29 -16.93 -24.18 3.57
N PHE A 30 -17.44 -24.69 2.45
CA PHE A 30 -18.80 -25.22 2.36
C PHE A 30 -18.79 -26.58 1.68
N GLU A 31 -19.65 -27.44 2.21
CA GLU A 31 -19.86 -28.78 1.69
C GLU A 31 -20.89 -28.73 0.56
N VAL A 32 -20.56 -29.39 -0.54
CA VAL A 32 -21.42 -29.53 -1.70
C VAL A 32 -21.56 -31.02 -2.02
N ILE A 33 -22.76 -31.42 -2.42
CA ILE A 33 -23.06 -32.80 -2.83
C ILE A 33 -23.08 -32.83 -4.35
N ASN A 34 -22.30 -33.72 -4.97
CA ASN A 34 -22.28 -33.83 -6.43
C ASN A 34 -23.47 -34.64 -6.93
N ASP A 35 -23.66 -34.68 -8.24
CA ASP A 35 -24.75 -35.44 -8.87
C ASP A 35 -24.67 -36.96 -8.60
N ASN A 36 -23.51 -37.46 -8.16
CA ASN A 36 -23.28 -38.84 -7.76
C ASN A 36 -23.54 -39.09 -6.26
N GLY A 37 -23.93 -38.06 -5.49
CA GLY A 37 -24.17 -38.16 -4.05
C GLY A 37 -22.91 -38.16 -3.17
N GLU A 38 -21.75 -37.81 -3.75
CA GLU A 38 -20.49 -37.70 -3.00
C GLU A 38 -20.34 -36.29 -2.42
N ASN A 39 -19.92 -36.22 -1.16
CA ASN A 39 -19.63 -34.96 -0.48
C ASN A 39 -18.24 -34.45 -0.88
N TYR A 40 -18.16 -33.19 -1.29
CA TYR A 40 -16.91 -32.50 -1.51
C TYR A 40 -16.90 -31.14 -0.80
N SER A 41 -15.75 -30.80 -0.24
CA SER A 41 -15.53 -29.55 0.47
C SER A 41 -14.86 -28.56 -0.48
N ILE A 42 -15.48 -27.39 -0.67
CA ILE A 42 -14.90 -26.29 -1.44
C ILE A 42 -14.46 -25.22 -0.45
N THR A 43 -13.18 -24.85 -0.49
CA THR A 43 -12.66 -23.68 0.22
C THR A 43 -12.62 -22.51 -0.74
N GLU A 44 -13.30 -21.43 -0.38
CA GLU A 44 -13.32 -20.18 -1.15
C GLU A 44 -12.26 -19.20 -0.65
N MET A 45 -11.83 -18.33 -1.56
CA MET A 45 -11.00 -17.20 -1.20
C MET A 45 -11.84 -16.18 -0.44
N ASP A 46 -11.28 -15.62 0.63
CA ASP A 46 -11.87 -14.50 1.33
C ASP A 46 -11.84 -13.23 0.46
N PHE A 47 -12.85 -13.08 -0.39
CA PHE A 47 -12.94 -11.94 -1.30
C PHE A 47 -13.08 -10.61 -0.55
N ASP A 48 -13.75 -10.61 0.60
CA ASP A 48 -13.90 -9.40 1.41
C ASP A 48 -12.55 -8.98 1.99
N PHE A 49 -11.79 -9.92 2.54
CA PHE A 49 -10.43 -9.65 3.00
C PHE A 49 -9.54 -9.17 1.86
N VAL A 50 -9.53 -9.86 0.71
CA VAL A 50 -8.68 -9.49 -0.44
C VAL A 50 -9.04 -8.11 -0.97
N PHE A 51 -10.33 -7.80 -1.09
CA PHE A 51 -10.80 -6.50 -1.55
C PHE A 51 -10.38 -5.39 -0.58
N ASN A 52 -10.63 -5.57 0.72
CA ASN A 52 -10.26 -4.60 1.74
C ASN A 52 -8.74 -4.40 1.85
N ALA A 53 -7.96 -5.49 1.80
CA ALA A 53 -6.51 -5.44 1.78
C ALA A 53 -5.99 -4.67 0.56
N SER A 54 -6.60 -4.87 -0.62
CA SER A 54 -6.22 -4.16 -1.84
C SER A 54 -6.44 -2.65 -1.74
N LEU A 55 -7.57 -2.22 -1.13
CA LEU A 55 -7.84 -0.81 -0.85
C LEU A 55 -6.84 -0.21 0.13
N LEU A 56 -6.44 -0.97 1.16
CA LEU A 56 -5.45 -0.52 2.13
C LEU A 56 -4.07 -0.33 1.49
N ILE A 57 -3.64 -1.30 0.71
CA ILE A 57 -2.39 -1.25 -0.04
C ILE A 57 -2.36 -0.03 -0.96
N LEU A 58 -3.46 0.23 -1.68
CA LEU A 58 -3.58 1.40 -2.54
C LEU A 58 -3.53 2.70 -1.75
N ALA A 59 -4.26 2.79 -0.62
CA ALA A 59 -4.27 3.97 0.24
C ALA A 59 -2.86 4.30 0.78
N PHE A 60 -2.14 3.30 1.29
CA PHE A 60 -0.76 3.50 1.77
C PHE A 60 0.21 3.81 0.63
N SER A 61 0.03 3.21 -0.55
CA SER A 61 0.85 3.53 -1.73
C SER A 61 0.71 5.00 -2.12
N VAL A 62 -0.52 5.52 -2.16
CA VAL A 62 -0.79 6.93 -2.43
C VAL A 62 -0.21 7.83 -1.33
N LEU A 63 -0.43 7.47 -0.06
CA LEU A 63 0.09 8.23 1.08
C LEU A 63 1.62 8.36 1.03
N LEU A 64 2.33 7.24 0.82
CA LEU A 64 3.79 7.24 0.69
C LEU A 64 4.27 8.08 -0.49
N TYR A 65 3.57 8.01 -1.62
CA TYR A 65 3.91 8.80 -2.78
C TYR A 65 3.74 10.31 -2.53
N VAL A 66 2.66 10.71 -1.87
CA VAL A 66 2.43 12.10 -1.46
C VAL A 66 3.52 12.57 -0.49
N ILE A 67 3.92 11.73 0.48
CA ILE A 67 5.02 12.05 1.40
C ILE A 67 6.31 12.32 0.62
N TRP A 68 6.63 11.49 -0.38
CA TRP A 68 7.81 11.70 -1.23
C TRP A 68 7.78 13.06 -1.94
N ILE A 69 6.64 13.45 -2.52
CA ILE A 69 6.48 14.75 -3.19
C ILE A 69 6.73 15.90 -2.22
N LEU A 70 6.17 15.82 -1.01
CA LEU A 70 6.32 16.86 0.01
C LEU A 70 7.78 16.97 0.49
N VAL A 71 8.46 15.83 0.67
CA VAL A 71 9.88 15.79 1.05
C VAL A 71 10.77 16.42 -0.02
N ASP A 72 10.52 16.11 -1.29
CA ASP A 72 11.29 16.70 -2.40
C ASP A 72 11.11 18.20 -2.45
N LYS A 73 9.86 18.67 -2.38
CA LYS A 73 9.56 20.11 -2.40
C LYS A 73 10.30 20.87 -1.29
N LYS A 74 10.33 20.32 -0.07
CA LYS A 74 11.06 20.93 1.05
C LYS A 74 12.58 20.93 0.85
N LYS A 75 13.13 19.91 0.20
CA LYS A 75 14.57 19.88 -0.13
C LYS A 75 14.92 20.94 -1.16
N ASP A 76 14.09 21.12 -2.18
CA ASP A 76 14.31 22.10 -3.23
C ASP A 76 14.21 23.53 -2.69
N GLU A 77 13.21 23.82 -1.86
CA GLU A 77 13.07 25.11 -1.16
C GLU A 77 14.30 25.42 -0.29
N LYS A 78 14.79 24.44 0.46
CA LYS A 78 15.98 24.59 1.30
C LYS A 78 17.23 24.87 0.46
N PHE A 79 17.40 24.18 -0.66
CA PHE A 79 18.53 24.38 -1.57
C PHE A 79 18.52 25.79 -2.19
N LEU A 80 17.35 26.28 -2.63
CA LEU A 80 17.21 27.62 -3.17
C LEU A 80 17.54 28.69 -2.13
N ALA A 81 17.05 28.54 -0.90
CA ALA A 81 17.33 29.48 0.18
C ALA A 81 18.83 29.55 0.52
N GLU A 82 19.53 28.42 0.49
CA GLU A 82 20.99 28.34 0.69
C GLU A 82 21.76 29.01 -0.45
N TYR A 83 21.38 28.73 -1.70
CA TYR A 83 21.99 29.36 -2.87
C TYR A 83 21.85 30.90 -2.88
N GLU A 84 20.67 31.43 -2.54
CA GLU A 84 20.46 32.88 -2.46
C GLU A 84 21.26 33.53 -1.34
N ARG A 85 21.41 32.86 -0.20
CA ARG A 85 22.22 33.33 0.93
C ARG A 85 23.69 33.43 0.52
N ASP A 86 24.23 32.38 -0.09
CA ASP A 86 25.64 32.32 -0.49
C ASP A 86 25.96 33.34 -1.58
N LYS A 87 25.03 33.56 -2.52
CA LYS A 87 25.12 34.64 -3.52
C LYS A 87 25.15 36.04 -2.87
N LYS A 88 24.37 36.27 -1.81
CA LYS A 88 24.35 37.56 -1.09
C LYS A 88 25.60 37.79 -0.24
N SER A 89 26.28 36.73 0.22
CA SER A 89 27.52 36.84 1.01
C SER A 89 28.80 36.90 0.17
N GLY A 90 28.71 36.70 -1.15
CA GLY A 90 29.86 36.70 -2.08
C GLY A 90 30.22 38.07 -2.68
N HIS A 91 29.75 39.18 -2.10
CA HIS A 91 30.17 40.55 -2.45
C HIS A 91 30.87 41.22 -1.28
#